data_AF-A0A1F7QUU5-F1
#
_entry.id   AF-A0A1F7QUU5-F1
#
_cell.length_a   1.000
_cell.length_b   1.000
_cell.length_c   1.000
_cell.angle_alpha   90.00
_cell.angle_beta   90.00
_cell.angle_gamma   90.00
#
_symmetry.space_group_name_H-M   'P 1'
#
loop_
_entity.id
_entity.type
_entity.pdbx_description
1 polymer ?
#
loop_
_entity_poly.entity_id
_entity_poly.type
_entity_poly.pdbx_seq_one_letter_code
_entity_poly.pdbx_strand_id
1 'polypeptide(L)'
;MSSQEIQRIALQLETIGYSHTSFDQLDIPFDAELAAELSMKVEASSESAEALSVVEHIKRDGMTIVQDELCMNVAKTIMAPVIEAVYMGNSAAIDTWTIFGLNRYTTGGSFGTHRDSVDTTIFLTTIKGSREFEIYVTGDSEPGSTDFSEVEARFLLEPGSIMILDGEKDPAHAVSRAIVSSVVVVADVPLPHLCRANRL
;
A
#
# COMPACT_ATOMS: atom_id res chain seq x y z
N MET A 1 -1.35 5.29 -21.11
CA MET A 1 -1.21 4.01 -20.39
C MET A 1 -0.24 3.12 -21.13
N SER A 2 0.97 2.95 -20.60
CA SER A 2 1.88 1.93 -21.10
C SER A 2 1.34 0.54 -20.76
N SER A 3 0.73 -0.14 -21.73
CA SER A 3 0.29 -1.53 -21.59
C SER A 3 1.40 -2.47 -21.10
N GLN A 4 2.66 -2.10 -21.33
CA GLN A 4 3.84 -2.81 -20.87
C GLN A 4 4.00 -2.74 -19.34
N GLU A 5 3.66 -1.61 -18.71
CA GLU A 5 3.78 -1.45 -17.26
C GLU A 5 2.76 -2.31 -16.52
N ILE A 6 1.52 -2.37 -17.01
CA ILE A 6 0.48 -3.23 -16.43
C ILE A 6 0.85 -4.71 -16.59
N GLN A 7 1.39 -5.12 -17.75
CA GLN A 7 1.89 -6.48 -17.95
C GLN A 7 3.06 -6.81 -17.02
N ARG A 8 3.97 -5.85 -16.78
CA ARG A 8 5.09 -6.01 -15.85
C ARG A 8 4.58 -6.20 -14.42
N ILE A 9 3.63 -5.37 -13.98
CA ILE A 9 3.01 -5.47 -12.65
C ILE A 9 2.37 -6.85 -12.48
N ALA A 10 1.52 -7.27 -13.42
CA ALA A 10 0.85 -8.57 -13.36
C ALA A 10 1.85 -9.73 -13.28
N LEU A 11 2.90 -9.70 -14.11
CA LEU A 11 3.94 -10.73 -14.11
C LEU A 11 4.71 -10.76 -12.78
N GLN A 12 5.07 -9.61 -12.21
CA GLN A 12 5.78 -9.56 -10.94
C GLN A 12 4.92 -10.06 -9.77
N LEU A 13 3.64 -9.70 -9.73
CA LEU A 13 2.73 -10.20 -8.70
C LEU A 13 2.56 -11.72 -8.80
N GLU A 14 2.41 -12.28 -10.01
CA GLU A 14 2.32 -13.73 -10.22
C GLU A 14 3.62 -14.48 -9.85
N THR A 15 4.77 -13.88 -10.17
CA THR A 15 6.07 -14.55 -10.02
C THR A 15 6.67 -14.41 -8.63
N ILE A 16 6.76 -13.18 -8.12
CA ILE A 16 7.46 -12.84 -6.88
C ILE A 16 6.55 -12.22 -5.80
N GLY A 17 5.29 -11.93 -6.10
CA GLY A 17 4.29 -11.50 -5.11
C GLY A 17 4.29 -10.02 -4.75
N TYR A 18 5.15 -9.20 -5.35
CA TYR A 18 5.13 -7.75 -5.16
C TYR A 18 5.56 -7.00 -6.41
N SER A 19 5.15 -5.74 -6.52
CA SER A 19 5.59 -4.83 -7.58
C SER A 19 5.68 -3.39 -7.06
N HIS A 20 6.69 -2.67 -7.53
CA HIS A 20 6.83 -1.22 -7.31
C HIS A 20 6.56 -0.48 -8.61
N THR A 21 5.70 0.54 -8.56
CA THR A 21 5.38 1.43 -9.69
C THR A 21 5.12 2.86 -9.17
N SER A 22 4.65 3.77 -10.02
CA SER A 22 4.28 5.13 -9.64
C SER A 22 3.12 5.67 -10.47
N PHE A 23 2.53 6.77 -10.01
CA PHE A 23 1.55 7.54 -10.77
C PHE A 23 2.07 7.88 -12.17
N ASP A 24 3.32 8.35 -12.27
CA ASP A 24 3.96 8.69 -13.54
C ASP A 24 4.08 7.47 -14.47
N GLN A 25 4.50 6.30 -13.94
CA GLN A 25 4.63 5.08 -14.74
C GLN A 25 3.28 4.53 -15.22
N LEU A 26 2.20 4.81 -14.49
CA LEU A 26 0.84 4.46 -14.86
C LEU A 26 0.17 5.50 -15.77
N ASP A 27 0.85 6.60 -16.12
CA ASP A 27 0.30 7.76 -16.84
C ASP A 27 -0.89 8.41 -16.10
N ILE A 28 -0.86 8.43 -14.76
CA ILE A 28 -1.88 9.04 -13.91
C ILE A 28 -1.32 10.36 -13.35
N PRO A 29 -2.01 11.50 -13.48
CA PRO A 29 -1.58 12.73 -12.83
C PRO A 29 -1.59 12.60 -11.31
N PHE A 30 -0.46 12.87 -10.66
CA PHE A 30 -0.40 12.96 -9.20
C PHE A 30 -0.90 14.34 -8.75
N ASP A 31 -2.07 14.39 -8.10
CA ASP A 31 -2.67 15.62 -7.58
C ASP A 31 -2.03 16.01 -6.24
N ALA A 32 -1.06 16.93 -6.32
CA ALA A 32 -0.33 17.43 -5.16
C ALA A 32 -1.21 18.26 -4.20
N GLU A 33 -2.27 18.91 -4.68
CA GLU A 33 -3.17 19.70 -3.85
C GLU A 33 -4.05 18.77 -3.01
N LEU A 34 -4.61 17.74 -3.65
CA LEU A 34 -5.41 16.72 -2.98
C LEU A 34 -4.57 15.91 -1.98
N ALA A 35 -3.32 15.58 -2.32
CA ALA A 35 -2.38 14.93 -1.42
C ALA A 35 -2.05 15.80 -0.19
N ALA A 36 -1.89 17.11 -0.38
CA ALA A 36 -1.66 18.06 0.71
C ALA A 36 -2.90 18.19 1.62
N GLU A 37 -4.10 18.30 1.03
CA GLU A 37 -5.36 18.31 1.78
C GLU A 37 -5.50 17.04 2.64
N LEU A 38 -5.30 15.87 2.03
CA LEU A 38 -5.39 14.60 2.74
C LEU A 38 -4.39 14.52 3.89
N SER A 39 -3.14 14.94 3.65
CA SER A 39 -2.16 15.00 4.73
C SER A 39 -2.63 15.88 5.89
N MET A 40 -3.20 17.05 5.63
CA MET A 40 -3.66 17.93 6.71
C MET A 40 -4.80 17.29 7.52
N LYS A 41 -5.73 16.61 6.86
CA LYS A 41 -6.82 15.89 7.54
C LYS A 41 -6.29 14.74 8.39
N VAL A 42 -5.35 13.95 7.87
CA VAL A 42 -4.71 12.86 8.62
C VAL A 42 -4.01 13.38 9.87
N GLU A 43 -3.25 14.47 9.77
CA GLU A 43 -2.61 15.08 10.95
C GLU A 43 -3.64 15.50 12.00
N ALA A 44 -4.74 16.16 11.58
CA ALA A 44 -5.81 16.60 12.48
C ALA A 44 -6.57 15.45 13.15
N SER A 45 -6.79 14.35 12.43
CA SER A 45 -7.52 13.17 12.94
C SER A 45 -6.64 12.16 13.67
N SER A 46 -5.31 12.27 13.59
CA SER A 46 -4.38 11.24 14.09
C SER A 46 -4.41 10.99 15.60
N GLU A 47 -5.09 11.83 16.38
CA GLU A 47 -5.24 11.71 17.83
C GLU A 47 -6.71 11.50 18.26
N SER A 48 -7.68 11.45 17.33
CA SER A 48 -9.09 11.26 17.69
C SER A 48 -9.40 9.79 17.99
N ALA A 49 -10.22 9.55 19.02
CA ALA A 49 -10.57 8.19 19.42
C ALA A 49 -11.35 7.47 18.30
N GLU A 50 -12.20 8.22 17.59
CA GLU A 50 -13.01 7.74 16.49
C GLU A 50 -12.15 7.23 15.34
N ALA A 51 -11.11 8.00 14.95
CA ALA A 51 -10.24 7.64 13.84
C ALA A 51 -9.29 6.47 14.14
N LEU A 52 -9.10 6.14 15.42
CA LEU A 52 -8.17 5.10 15.88
C LEU A 52 -8.87 3.84 16.40
N SER A 53 -10.20 3.79 16.37
CA SER A 53 -11.02 2.83 17.13
C SER A 53 -10.99 1.36 16.67
N VAL A 54 -10.53 1.08 15.45
CA VAL A 54 -10.78 -0.21 14.75
C VAL A 54 -9.61 -1.18 14.82
N VAL A 55 -8.37 -0.68 14.93
CA VAL A 55 -7.18 -1.51 15.06
C VAL A 55 -6.63 -1.30 16.46
N GLU A 56 -6.65 -2.34 17.32
CA GLU A 56 -6.02 -2.28 18.66
C GLU A 56 -4.63 -1.65 18.52
N HIS A 57 -4.49 -0.44 19.07
CA HIS A 57 -3.58 0.57 18.54
C HIS A 57 -2.16 0.06 18.32
N ILE A 58 -1.79 -0.13 17.05
CA ILE A 58 -0.40 -0.17 16.62
C ILE A 58 0.12 1.27 16.61
N LYS A 59 0.18 1.93 17.78
CA LYS A 59 1.13 3.04 17.97
C LYS A 59 2.48 2.41 18.28
N ARG A 60 3.06 1.75 17.29
CA ARG A 60 4.38 1.11 17.39
C ARG A 60 5.37 2.02 16.70
N ASP A 61 6.43 2.38 17.41
CA ASP A 61 7.62 3.01 16.85
C ASP A 61 7.32 4.19 15.91
N GLY A 62 6.41 5.08 16.29
CA GLY A 62 6.11 6.30 15.52
C GLY A 62 5.20 6.11 14.30
N MET A 63 4.52 4.96 14.16
CA MET A 63 3.47 4.72 13.18
C MET A 63 2.08 4.80 13.83
N THR A 64 1.09 5.31 13.09
CA THR A 64 -0.34 5.33 13.45
C THR A 64 -1.17 5.02 12.21
N ILE A 65 -2.22 4.20 12.35
CA ILE A 65 -3.22 3.98 11.30
C ILE A 65 -4.44 4.86 11.56
N VAL A 66 -4.81 5.69 10.59
CA VAL A 66 -5.94 6.60 10.67
C VAL A 66 -7.07 6.07 9.77
N GLN A 67 -8.25 5.84 10.35
CA GLN A 67 -9.47 5.38 9.67
C GLN A 67 -10.63 6.37 9.80
N ASP A 68 -10.32 7.66 9.85
CA ASP A 68 -11.34 8.73 9.79
C ASP A 68 -12.04 8.71 8.42
N GLU A 69 -13.38 8.68 8.42
CA GLU A 69 -14.20 8.61 7.20
C GLU A 69 -13.91 9.75 6.21
N LEU A 70 -13.65 10.97 6.71
CA LEU A 70 -13.31 12.10 5.85
C LEU A 70 -11.94 11.92 5.17
N CYS A 71 -10.98 11.31 5.88
CA CYS A 71 -9.70 10.95 5.29
C CYS A 71 -9.87 9.85 4.24
N MET A 72 -10.65 8.80 4.56
CA MET A 72 -10.88 7.67 3.66
C MET A 72 -11.58 8.10 2.36
N ASN A 73 -12.54 9.03 2.43
CA ASN A 73 -13.23 9.54 1.24
C ASN A 73 -12.29 10.27 0.27
N VAL A 74 -11.39 11.11 0.79
CA VAL A 74 -10.39 11.79 -0.05
C VAL A 74 -9.36 10.80 -0.60
N ALA A 75 -8.92 9.85 0.23
CA ALA A 75 -8.02 8.77 -0.19
C ALA A 75 -8.62 7.93 -1.32
N LYS A 76 -9.93 7.69 -1.29
CA LYS A 76 -10.64 6.97 -2.35
C LYS A 76 -10.53 7.68 -3.70
N THR A 77 -10.63 9.01 -3.73
CA THR A 77 -10.46 9.82 -4.95
C THR A 77 -9.05 9.69 -5.54
N ILE A 78 -8.03 9.62 -4.69
CA ILE A 78 -6.63 9.43 -5.12
C ILE A 78 -6.42 8.01 -5.68
N MET A 79 -7.00 7.00 -5.03
CA MET A 79 -6.75 5.60 -5.36
C MET A 79 -7.57 5.07 -6.53
N ALA A 80 -8.78 5.58 -6.76
CA ALA A 80 -9.65 5.13 -7.85
C ALA A 80 -8.93 5.03 -9.22
N PRO A 81 -8.22 6.06 -9.72
CA PRO A 81 -7.53 5.97 -11.01
C PRO A 81 -6.39 4.93 -11.01
N VAL A 82 -5.73 4.70 -9.87
CA VAL A 82 -4.69 3.67 -9.73
C VAL A 82 -5.29 2.28 -9.87
N ILE A 83 -6.39 2.02 -9.16
CA ILE A 83 -7.10 0.73 -9.24
C ILE A 83 -7.64 0.51 -10.64
N GLU A 84 -8.27 1.51 -11.26
CA GLU A 84 -8.78 1.43 -12.62
C GLU A 84 -7.70 1.14 -13.66
N ALA A 85 -6.51 1.75 -13.52
CA ALA A 85 -5.40 1.52 -14.44
C ALA A 85 -4.82 0.10 -14.30
N VAL A 86 -4.62 -0.38 -13.07
CA VAL A 86 -4.03 -1.70 -12.78
C VAL A 86 -5.00 -2.83 -13.14
N TYR A 87 -6.29 -2.64 -12.89
CA TYR A 87 -7.34 -3.62 -13.12
C TYR A 87 -8.21 -3.30 -14.34
N MET A 88 -7.64 -2.65 -15.36
CA MET A 88 -8.38 -2.28 -16.57
C MET A 88 -9.10 -3.50 -17.16
N GLY A 89 -10.43 -3.41 -17.25
CA GLY A 89 -11.27 -4.50 -17.78
C GLY A 89 -11.74 -5.53 -16.74
N ASN A 90 -11.35 -5.42 -15.48
CA ASN A 90 -11.86 -6.22 -14.37
C ASN A 90 -12.79 -5.39 -13.48
N SER A 91 -14.06 -5.28 -13.87
CA SER A 91 -15.07 -4.50 -13.14
C SER A 91 -15.26 -4.99 -11.71
N ALA A 92 -15.13 -6.30 -11.44
CA ALA A 92 -15.27 -6.84 -10.09
C ALA A 92 -14.22 -6.25 -9.13
N ALA A 93 -12.97 -6.11 -9.58
CA ALA A 93 -11.92 -5.46 -8.80
C ALA A 93 -12.23 -3.97 -8.54
N ILE A 94 -12.63 -3.27 -9.60
CA ILE A 94 -12.93 -1.82 -9.60
C ILE A 94 -14.13 -1.49 -8.69
N ASP A 95 -15.08 -2.41 -8.57
CA ASP A 95 -16.31 -2.19 -7.80
C ASP A 95 -16.19 -2.60 -6.31
N THR A 96 -15.23 -3.46 -5.95
CA THR A 96 -15.17 -4.10 -4.62
C THR A 96 -14.01 -3.67 -3.73
N TRP A 97 -13.03 -2.95 -4.27
CA TRP A 97 -11.90 -2.48 -3.47
C TRP A 97 -12.32 -1.47 -2.40
N THR A 98 -11.51 -1.39 -1.34
CA THR A 98 -11.76 -0.50 -0.20
C THR A 98 -10.47 0.19 0.24
N ILE A 99 -10.61 1.29 0.98
CA ILE A 99 -9.50 1.87 1.74
C ILE A 99 -9.47 1.17 3.08
N PHE A 100 -8.35 0.52 3.41
CA PHE A 100 -8.12 -0.04 4.74
C PHE A 100 -7.87 1.09 5.75
N GLY A 101 -7.02 2.05 5.38
CA GLY A 101 -6.67 3.16 6.26
C GLY A 101 -5.51 3.98 5.73
N LEU A 102 -5.08 4.95 6.54
CA LEU A 102 -3.96 5.83 6.23
C LEU A 102 -2.85 5.65 7.26
N ASN A 103 -1.73 5.09 6.83
CA ASN A 103 -0.57 4.92 7.69
C ASN A 103 0.20 6.24 7.75
N ARG A 104 0.19 6.85 8.94
CA ARG A 104 1.00 8.02 9.27
C ARG A 104 2.25 7.57 10.01
N TYR A 105 3.40 7.97 9.51
CA TYR A 105 4.68 7.77 10.18
C TYR A 105 5.27 9.13 10.57
N THR A 106 5.74 9.27 11.80
CA THR A 106 6.63 10.37 12.18
C THR A 106 8.05 10.10 11.67
N THR A 107 8.85 11.13 11.44
CA THR A 107 10.28 10.97 11.11
C THR A 107 10.99 9.99 12.06
N GLY A 108 11.69 9.01 11.49
CA GLY A 108 12.36 7.93 12.22
C GLY A 108 11.45 6.77 12.60
N GLY A 109 10.14 6.89 12.39
CA GLY A 109 9.20 5.83 12.72
C GLY A 109 9.29 4.64 11.79
N SER A 110 8.84 3.48 12.25
CA SER A 110 8.96 2.21 11.53
C SER A 110 7.71 1.36 11.71
N PHE A 111 7.61 0.30 10.93
CA PHE A 111 6.68 -0.79 11.18
C PHE A 111 7.40 -2.09 10.89
N GLY A 112 7.60 -2.87 11.95
CA GLY A 112 8.45 -4.07 11.92
C GLY A 112 7.97 -5.12 10.92
N THR A 113 8.85 -6.07 10.61
CA THR A 113 8.57 -7.08 9.61
C THR A 113 7.34 -7.90 9.97
N HIS A 114 6.42 -8.01 9.02
CA HIS A 114 5.17 -8.75 9.17
C HIS A 114 4.72 -9.28 7.80
N ARG A 115 3.64 -10.05 7.87
CA ARG A 115 2.80 -10.45 6.75
C ARG A 115 1.39 -10.01 7.08
N ASP A 116 0.60 -9.68 6.08
CA ASP A 116 -0.78 -9.25 6.30
C ASP A 116 -1.72 -10.45 6.39
N SER A 117 -1.37 -11.59 5.76
CA SER A 117 -2.16 -12.84 5.81
C SER A 117 -3.64 -12.60 5.45
N VAL A 118 -3.86 -11.84 4.39
CA VAL A 118 -5.18 -11.43 3.89
C VAL A 118 -5.43 -11.98 2.48
N ASP A 119 -6.68 -12.35 2.21
CA ASP A 119 -7.14 -12.74 0.86
C ASP A 119 -7.34 -11.51 -0.06
N THR A 120 -6.41 -10.55 -0.03
CA THR A 120 -6.48 -9.29 -0.77
C THR A 120 -5.13 -8.92 -1.36
N THR A 121 -5.15 -8.16 -2.45
CA THR A 121 -3.99 -7.41 -2.93
C THR A 121 -3.97 -6.04 -2.29
N ILE A 122 -2.82 -5.66 -1.75
CA ILE A 122 -2.66 -4.42 -0.99
C ILE A 122 -1.90 -3.41 -1.83
N PHE A 123 -2.42 -2.18 -1.87
CA PHE A 123 -1.78 -1.03 -2.49
C PHE A 123 -1.35 -0.05 -1.42
N LEU A 124 -0.05 0.23 -1.38
CA LEU A 124 0.59 1.17 -0.47
C LEU A 124 1.02 2.42 -1.26
N THR A 125 0.15 3.40 -1.34
CA THR A 125 0.36 4.63 -2.10
C THR A 125 0.90 5.74 -1.23
N THR A 126 2.10 6.22 -1.52
CA THR A 126 2.74 7.31 -0.77
C THR A 126 2.22 8.65 -1.26
N ILE A 127 1.58 9.42 -0.39
CA ILE A 127 1.06 10.75 -0.75
C ILE A 127 1.91 11.89 -0.19
N LYS A 128 2.70 11.62 0.85
CA LYS A 128 3.60 12.60 1.50
C LYS A 128 4.79 11.92 2.14
N GLY A 129 5.91 12.64 2.17
CA GLY A 129 7.13 12.22 2.85
C GLY A 129 7.81 11.06 2.15
N SER A 130 8.78 10.43 2.81
CA SER A 130 9.50 9.31 2.24
C SER A 130 9.88 8.28 3.29
N ARG A 131 9.92 7.01 2.89
CA ARG A 131 10.26 5.88 3.75
C ARG A 131 11.06 4.83 3.01
N GLU A 132 11.90 4.12 3.76
CA GLU A 132 12.53 2.89 3.31
C GLU A 132 11.55 1.73 3.55
N PHE A 133 11.32 0.97 2.49
CA PHE A 133 10.45 -0.19 2.49
C PHE A 133 11.26 -1.41 2.06
N GLU A 134 11.16 -2.48 2.83
CA GLU A 134 11.95 -3.68 2.63
C GLU A 134 11.02 -4.88 2.39
N ILE A 135 11.36 -5.69 1.40
CA ILE A 135 10.82 -7.04 1.20
C ILE A 135 11.87 -8.03 1.69
N TYR A 136 11.41 -9.06 2.39
CA TYR A 136 12.26 -10.08 2.98
C TYR A 136 12.05 -11.41 2.28
N VAL A 137 13.13 -12.21 2.21
CA VAL A 137 13.08 -13.56 1.65
C VAL A 137 12.11 -14.40 2.48
N THR A 138 11.04 -14.83 1.83
CA THR A 138 10.06 -15.77 2.37
C THR A 138 10.50 -17.20 1.97
N GLY A 139 11.47 -17.77 2.68
CA GLY A 139 11.84 -19.18 2.47
C GLY A 139 10.68 -20.14 2.81
N ASP A 140 10.98 -21.44 2.96
CA ASP A 140 10.03 -22.46 3.46
C ASP A 140 9.61 -22.24 4.95
N SER A 141 9.81 -21.03 5.48
CA SER A 141 9.41 -20.64 6.82
C SER A 141 7.93 -20.91 7.02
N GLU A 142 7.60 -21.68 8.06
CA GLU A 142 6.21 -22.06 8.36
C GLU A 142 5.31 -20.82 8.47
N PRO A 143 4.02 -20.95 8.11
CA PRO A 143 3.03 -19.91 8.38
C PRO A 143 3.11 -19.44 9.84
N GLY A 144 3.39 -18.16 10.06
CA GLY A 144 3.56 -17.57 11.39
C GLY A 144 5.01 -17.42 11.89
N SER A 145 6.01 -17.85 11.10
CA SER A 145 7.42 -17.51 11.39
C SER A 145 7.66 -16.00 11.31
N THR A 146 8.40 -15.46 12.27
CA THR A 146 8.86 -14.06 12.30
C THR A 146 10.35 -13.93 11.98
N ASP A 147 11.01 -15.02 11.56
CA ASP A 147 12.46 -15.07 11.33
C ASP A 147 12.85 -14.56 9.94
N PHE A 148 12.38 -13.35 9.62
CA PHE A 148 12.69 -12.66 8.37
C PHE A 148 13.97 -11.84 8.55
N SER A 149 15.12 -12.49 8.35
CA SER A 149 16.43 -11.85 8.58
C SER A 149 17.11 -11.36 7.30
N GLU A 150 16.74 -11.91 6.14
CA GLU A 150 17.36 -11.56 4.86
C GLU A 150 16.44 -10.65 4.03
N VAL A 151 16.95 -9.47 3.67
CA VAL A 151 16.26 -8.50 2.82
C VAL A 151 16.49 -8.88 1.36
N GLU A 152 15.40 -9.20 0.66
CA GLU A 152 15.39 -9.51 -0.77
C GLU A 152 15.46 -8.23 -1.61
N ALA A 153 14.67 -7.22 -1.25
CA ALA A 153 14.59 -5.96 -1.98
C ALA A 153 14.38 -4.76 -1.05
N ARG A 154 14.93 -3.62 -1.46
CA ARG A 154 14.77 -2.33 -0.77
C ARG A 154 14.25 -1.28 -1.74
N PHE A 155 13.31 -0.49 -1.26
CA PHE A 155 12.71 0.60 -2.01
C PHE A 155 12.71 1.88 -1.18
N LEU A 156 13.07 2.98 -1.82
CA LEU A 156 12.76 4.32 -1.32
C LEU A 156 11.40 4.71 -1.90
N LEU A 157 10.38 4.82 -1.04
CA LEU A 157 9.03 5.18 -1.44
C LEU A 157 8.81 6.66 -1.14
N GLU A 158 8.62 7.45 -2.20
CA GLU A 158 8.42 8.91 -2.19
C GLU A 158 7.00 9.26 -2.67
N PRO A 159 6.53 10.53 -2.56
CA PRO A 159 5.19 10.89 -3.03
C PRO A 159 4.96 10.48 -4.48
N GLY A 160 3.84 9.81 -4.75
CA GLY A 160 3.51 9.22 -6.05
C GLY A 160 4.02 7.79 -6.26
N SER A 161 4.82 7.24 -5.34
CA SER A 161 5.24 5.83 -5.37
C SER A 161 4.12 4.91 -4.89
N ILE A 162 3.96 3.78 -5.57
CA ILE A 162 2.94 2.76 -5.29
C ILE A 162 3.64 1.42 -5.14
N MET A 163 3.56 0.84 -3.94
CA MET A 163 3.95 -0.56 -3.71
C MET A 163 2.70 -1.44 -3.72
N ILE A 164 2.73 -2.54 -4.46
CA ILE A 164 1.62 -3.48 -4.62
C ILE A 164 2.08 -4.84 -4.09
N LEU A 165 1.31 -5.42 -3.18
CA LEU A 165 1.60 -6.71 -2.55
C LEU A 165 0.46 -7.68 -2.85
N ASP A 166 0.80 -8.88 -3.32
CA ASP A 166 -0.15 -9.95 -3.60
C ASP A 166 -0.40 -10.79 -2.34
N GLY A 167 -1.65 -10.90 -1.92
CA GLY A 167 -2.03 -11.65 -0.72
C GLY A 167 -1.94 -13.17 -0.85
N GLU A 168 -1.93 -13.75 -2.06
CA GLU A 168 -1.72 -15.21 -2.22
C GLU A 168 -0.26 -15.58 -1.93
N LYS A 169 0.67 -14.71 -2.35
CA LYS A 169 2.11 -14.87 -2.10
C LYS A 169 2.53 -14.36 -0.72
N ASP A 170 1.80 -13.39 -0.18
CA ASP A 170 1.95 -12.81 1.17
C ASP A 170 3.42 -12.48 1.49
N PRO A 171 4.08 -11.61 0.70
CA PRO A 171 5.49 -11.29 0.88
C PRO A 171 5.73 -10.62 2.24
N ALA A 172 6.71 -11.12 2.99
CA ALA A 172 7.11 -10.53 4.26
C ALA A 172 7.76 -9.17 4.00
N HIS A 173 7.30 -8.14 4.71
CA HIS A 173 7.72 -6.77 4.43
C HIS A 173 7.75 -5.90 5.67
N ALA A 174 8.47 -4.78 5.58
CA ALA A 174 8.59 -3.81 6.65
C ALA A 174 8.72 -2.39 6.11
N VAL A 175 8.32 -1.43 6.94
CA VAL A 175 8.85 -0.06 6.85
C VAL A 175 10.00 0.01 7.82
N SER A 176 11.24 -0.12 7.32
CA SER A 176 12.43 -0.08 8.18
C SER A 176 12.57 1.28 8.85
N ARG A 177 12.29 2.35 8.10
CA ARG A 177 12.36 3.73 8.61
C ARG A 177 11.64 4.75 7.71
N ALA A 178 10.90 5.66 8.32
CA ALA A 178 10.48 6.93 7.70
C ALA A 178 11.64 7.95 7.73
N ILE A 179 12.08 8.39 6.55
CA ILE A 179 13.16 9.38 6.42
C ILE A 179 12.62 10.76 6.80
N VAL A 180 11.39 11.05 6.37
CA VAL A 180 10.62 12.25 6.71
C VAL A 180 9.20 11.79 7.05
N SER A 181 8.53 12.49 7.96
CA SER A 181 7.12 12.20 8.30
C SER A 181 6.29 11.99 7.04
N SER A 182 5.66 10.82 6.95
CA SER A 182 5.03 10.32 5.73
C SER A 182 3.58 9.89 5.97
N VAL A 183 2.77 10.03 4.93
CA VAL A 183 1.39 9.50 4.89
C VAL A 183 1.27 8.56 3.71
N VAL A 184 0.69 7.40 3.97
CA VAL A 184 0.49 6.32 3.01
C VAL A 184 -0.97 5.94 3.01
N VAL A 185 -1.58 5.89 1.85
CA VAL A 185 -2.91 5.30 1.66
C VAL A 185 -2.75 3.80 1.48
N VAL A 186 -3.46 3.01 2.28
CA VAL A 186 -3.53 1.55 2.17
C VAL A 186 -4.89 1.18 1.60
N ALA A 187 -4.91 0.52 0.45
CA ALA A 187 -6.13 0.05 -0.19
C ALA A 187 -6.06 -1.46 -0.45
N ASP A 188 -7.20 -2.12 -0.30
CA ASP A 188 -7.34 -3.56 -0.45
C ASP A 188 -8.21 -3.87 -1.67
N VAL A 189 -7.77 -4.82 -2.49
CA VAL A 189 -8.57 -5.40 -3.58
C VAL A 189 -8.75 -6.88 -3.29
N PRO A 190 -9.98 -7.38 -3.05
CA PRO A 190 -10.21 -8.79 -2.80
C PRO A 190 -9.67 -9.72 -3.89
N LEU A 191 -9.13 -10.88 -3.51
CA LEU A 191 -8.75 -11.92 -4.46
C LEU A 191 -10.00 -12.63 -5.04
N PRO A 192 -9.92 -13.27 -6.23
CA PRO A 192 -8.74 -13.58 -7.05
C PRO A 192 -8.51 -12.59 -8.22
N HIS A 193 -8.78 -11.30 -8.03
CA HIS A 193 -8.93 -10.35 -9.11
C HIS A 193 -7.66 -10.03 -9.94
N LEU A 194 -6.49 -10.57 -9.57
CA LEU A 194 -5.22 -10.37 -10.29
C LEU A 194 -4.88 -11.46 -11.32
N CYS A 195 -5.37 -12.69 -11.17
CA CYS A 195 -4.78 -13.85 -11.86
C CYS A 195 -5.61 -14.48 -13.00
N ARG A 196 -6.69 -13.84 -13.47
CA ARG A 196 -7.54 -14.45 -14.52
C ARG A 196 -7.94 -13.55 -15.70
N ALA A 197 -7.51 -12.29 -15.73
CA ALA A 197 -7.92 -11.35 -16.79
C ALA A 197 -7.11 -11.49 -18.10
N ASN A 198 -5.92 -12.10 -18.07
CA ASN A 198 -5.06 -12.27 -19.25
C ASN A 198 -5.06 -13.69 -19.84
N ARG A 199 -6.06 -14.52 -19.49
CA ARG A 199 -6.34 -15.79 -20.20
C ARG A 199 -7.48 -15.57 -21.20
N LEU A 200 -7.25 -14.73 -22.21
CA LEU A 200 -8.06 -14.66 -23.42
C LEU A 200 -7.16 -14.87 -24.63
#